data_AF-A0A961W8K3-F1
#
_entry.id   AF-A0A961W8K3-F1
#
_cell.length_a   1.000
_cell.length_b   1.000
_cell.length_c   1.000
_cell.angle_alpha   90.00
_cell.angle_beta   90.00
_cell.angle_gamma   90.00
#
_symmetry.space_group_name_H-M   'P 1'
#
loop_
_entity.id
_entity.type
_entity.pdbx_description
1 polymer ?
#
loop_
_entity_poly.entity_id
_entity_poly.type
_entity_poly.pdbx_seq_one_letter_code
_entity_poly.pdbx_strand_id
1 'polypeptide(L)'
;MSIALGENPANPHAAVNRLTIGELEKDVSGGSDVVLTDTEAQYHRLIFSGTLTANISVIVPAENKSWWIENATGGAFALTVKKSGGTGVAVTQGKRVRLGYSTYSGDVVAWTAELTA
;
A
#
# COMPACT_ATOMS: atom_id res chain seq x y z
N MET A 1 27.28 -8.74 34.71
CA MET A 1 25.90 -8.73 34.19
C MET A 1 25.89 -7.91 32.92
N SER A 2 25.86 -8.57 31.76
CA SER A 2 25.62 -7.90 30.48
C SER A 2 24.15 -7.51 30.44
N ILE A 3 23.86 -6.22 30.42
CA ILE A 3 22.53 -5.74 30.06
C ILE A 3 22.40 -5.96 28.56
N ALA A 4 21.57 -6.91 28.15
CA ALA A 4 21.16 -7.04 26.77
C ALA A 4 20.20 -5.88 26.49
N LEU A 5 20.64 -4.90 25.69
CA LEU A 5 19.68 -4.05 24.99
C LEU A 5 18.88 -4.98 24.08
N GLY A 6 17.56 -5.03 24.29
CA GLY A 6 16.64 -5.82 23.47
C GLY A 6 16.90 -5.54 21.99
N GLU A 7 16.70 -6.57 21.17
CA GLU A 7 16.99 -6.60 19.73
C GLU A 7 16.96 -5.20 19.10
N ASN A 8 18.12 -4.70 18.68
CA ASN A 8 18.19 -3.52 17.83
C ASN A 8 17.33 -3.82 16.58
N PRO A 9 16.19 -3.13 16.37
CA PRO A 9 15.38 -3.37 15.19
C PRO A 9 16.29 -3.05 13.99
N ALA A 10 16.57 -4.07 13.18
CA ALA A 10 17.60 -4.08 12.16
C ALA A 10 17.67 -2.74 11.40
N ASN A 11 18.68 -1.92 11.72
CA ASN A 11 18.95 -0.59 11.17
C ASN A 11 17.78 0.42 11.26
N PRO A 12 17.73 1.29 12.29
CA PRO A 12 16.74 2.39 12.33
C PRO A 12 16.84 3.33 11.12
N HIS A 13 18.03 3.45 10.51
CA HIS A 13 18.23 4.16 9.25
C HIS A 13 17.45 3.53 8.08
N ALA A 14 17.28 2.21 8.06
CA ALA A 14 16.48 1.53 7.05
C ALA A 14 14.99 1.77 7.29
N ALA A 15 14.50 1.73 8.53
CA ALA A 15 13.11 2.04 8.85
C ALA A 15 12.74 3.50 8.51
N VAL A 16 13.59 4.46 8.87
CA VAL A 16 13.40 5.88 8.56
C VAL A 16 13.44 6.14 7.04
N ASN A 17 14.37 5.51 6.32
CA ASN A 17 14.44 5.63 4.86
C ASN A 17 13.17 5.09 4.17
N ARG A 18 12.68 3.93 4.62
CA ARG A 18 11.45 3.31 4.10
C ARG A 18 10.20 4.15 4.37
N LEU A 19 10.13 4.80 5.53
CA LEU A 19 9.02 5.67 5.93
C LEU A 19 9.04 7.04 5.24
N THR A 20 10.22 7.57 4.88
CA THR A 20 10.37 8.96 4.42
C THR A 20 10.50 9.08 2.90
N ILE A 21 11.21 8.15 2.25
CA ILE A 21 11.52 8.20 0.80
C ILE A 21 11.37 6.82 0.14
N GLY A 22 10.99 5.79 0.90
CA GLY A 22 10.90 4.41 0.42
C GLY A 22 9.77 4.20 -0.58
N GLU A 23 10.14 3.62 -1.71
CA GLU A 23 9.24 3.07 -2.72
C GLU A 23 9.22 1.54 -2.64
N LEU A 24 8.04 0.97 -2.80
CA LEU A 24 7.86 -0.43 -3.09
C LEU A 24 7.11 -0.56 -4.42
N GLU A 25 7.73 -1.23 -5.38
CA GLU A 25 7.02 -1.74 -6.55
C GLU A 25 6.61 -3.20 -6.30
N LYS A 26 5.34 -3.51 -6.51
CA LYS A 26 4.79 -4.84 -6.35
C LYS A 26 4.09 -5.27 -7.63
N ASP A 27 4.57 -6.35 -8.23
CA ASP A 27 3.83 -7.02 -9.30
C ASP A 27 2.56 -7.67 -8.71
N VAL A 28 1.43 -7.35 -9.32
CA VAL A 28 0.08 -7.84 -8.99
C VAL A 28 -0.55 -8.54 -10.20
N SER A 29 0.27 -9.08 -11.10
CA SER A 29 -0.21 -9.73 -12.31
C SER A 29 -1.16 -10.89 -12.00
N GLY A 30 -2.20 -11.04 -12.82
CA GLY A 30 -3.25 -12.04 -12.65
C GLY A 30 -4.54 -11.47 -12.08
N GLY A 31 -5.24 -12.27 -11.27
CA GLY A 31 -6.61 -12.00 -10.84
C GLY A 31 -6.90 -12.42 -9.41
N SER A 32 -5.89 -12.38 -8.54
CA SER A 32 -6.02 -12.72 -7.12
C SER A 32 -5.76 -11.51 -6.24
N ASP A 33 -6.47 -11.44 -5.11
CA ASP A 33 -6.28 -10.40 -4.11
C ASP A 33 -4.87 -10.45 -3.52
N VAL A 34 -4.29 -9.27 -3.26
CA VAL A 34 -2.93 -9.12 -2.75
C VAL A 34 -3.00 -8.59 -1.34
N VAL A 35 -2.46 -9.33 -0.37
CA VAL A 35 -2.35 -8.87 1.02
C VAL A 35 -0.96 -8.28 1.22
N LEU A 36 -0.89 -7.00 1.58
CA LEU A 36 0.36 -6.34 1.94
C LEU A 36 0.77 -6.79 3.34
N THR A 37 2.04 -7.14 3.52
CA THR A 37 2.62 -7.35 4.84
C THR A 37 2.79 -6.03 5.58
N ASP A 38 2.87 -6.06 6.91
CA ASP A 38 3.11 -4.85 7.73
C ASP A 38 4.37 -4.11 7.30
N THR A 39 5.37 -4.86 6.87
CA THR A 39 6.65 -4.37 6.36
C THR A 39 6.50 -3.69 5.00
N GLU A 40 5.66 -4.19 4.10
CA GLU A 40 5.37 -3.55 2.80
C GLU A 40 4.47 -2.33 2.96
N ALA A 41 3.53 -2.36 3.91
CA ALA A 41 2.74 -1.18 4.27
C ALA A 41 3.58 -0.09 4.95
N GLN A 42 4.81 -0.37 5.39
CA GLN A 42 5.71 0.64 5.93
C GLN A 42 6.37 1.56 4.89
N TYR A 43 6.25 1.29 3.60
CA TYR A 43 6.71 2.23 2.56
C TYR A 43 5.80 3.46 2.42
N HIS A 44 6.32 4.57 1.90
CA HIS A 44 5.53 5.80 1.68
C HIS A 44 4.88 5.82 0.29
N ARG A 45 5.56 5.25 -0.72
CA ARG A 45 5.05 5.10 -2.09
C ARG A 45 4.93 3.61 -2.44
N LEU A 46 3.77 3.24 -2.97
CA LEU A 46 3.41 1.88 -3.39
C LEU A 46 3.01 1.93 -4.86
N ILE A 47 3.78 1.27 -5.72
CA ILE A 47 3.50 1.14 -7.15
C ILE A 47 3.04 -0.29 -7.43
N PHE A 48 1.87 -0.45 -8.02
CA PHE A 48 1.35 -1.75 -8.45
C PHE A 48 1.56 -1.89 -9.96
N SER A 49 2.36 -2.87 -10.36
CA SER A 49 2.69 -3.17 -11.75
C SER A 49 2.15 -4.55 -12.17
N GLY A 50 2.21 -4.85 -13.47
CA GLY A 50 1.75 -6.13 -14.04
C GLY A 50 0.41 -6.05 -14.77
N THR A 51 -0.02 -7.13 -15.44
CA THR A 51 -1.29 -7.16 -16.18
C THR A 51 -2.38 -7.85 -15.38
N LEU A 52 -3.48 -7.15 -15.13
CA LEU A 52 -4.65 -7.71 -14.48
C LEU A 52 -5.47 -8.55 -15.45
N THR A 53 -5.94 -9.69 -14.98
CA THR A 53 -6.87 -10.59 -15.70
C THR A 53 -8.26 -10.64 -15.04
N ALA A 54 -8.41 -10.05 -13.86
CA ALA A 54 -9.66 -9.84 -13.14
C ALA A 54 -9.56 -8.61 -12.23
N ASN A 55 -10.68 -8.18 -11.63
CA ASN A 55 -10.66 -7.15 -10.59
C ASN A 55 -9.95 -7.69 -9.34
N ILE A 56 -9.02 -6.93 -8.79
CA ILE A 56 -8.24 -7.33 -7.62
C ILE A 56 -8.44 -6.36 -6.46
N SER A 57 -8.33 -6.89 -5.24
CA SER A 57 -8.26 -6.10 -4.03
C SER A 57 -6.85 -6.14 -3.45
N VAL A 58 -6.26 -4.96 -3.21
CA VAL A 58 -5.06 -4.82 -2.40
C VAL A 58 -5.47 -4.58 -0.95
N ILE A 59 -5.16 -5.54 -0.09
CA ILE A 59 -5.54 -5.53 1.31
C ILE A 59 -4.40 -4.93 2.12
N VAL A 60 -4.61 -3.74 2.69
CA VAL A 60 -3.67 -3.08 3.60
C VAL A 60 -3.91 -3.51 5.05
N PRO A 61 -2.85 -3.58 5.89
CA PRO A 61 -3.00 -3.79 7.32
C PRO A 61 -3.70 -2.60 7.98
N ALA A 62 -4.32 -2.87 9.14
CA ALA A 62 -5.16 -1.92 9.87
C ALA A 62 -4.35 -0.91 10.71
N GLU A 63 -3.32 -0.30 10.12
CA GLU A 63 -2.43 0.66 10.78
C GLU A 63 -2.67 2.08 10.29
N ASN A 64 -2.81 3.04 11.20
CA ASN A 64 -3.03 4.46 10.87
C ASN A 64 -1.88 5.02 10.04
N LYS A 65 -2.09 5.17 8.73
CA LYS A 65 -1.05 5.61 7.81
C LYS A 65 -1.61 6.15 6.51
N SER A 66 -0.82 7.00 5.84
CA SER A 66 -1.07 7.46 4.49
C SER A 66 -0.01 6.97 3.52
N TRP A 67 -0.42 6.64 2.29
CA TRP A 67 0.43 6.17 1.20
C TRP A 67 0.15 6.95 -0.08
N TRP A 68 1.17 7.06 -0.91
CA TRP A 68 1.00 7.35 -2.33
C TRP A 68 0.87 6.03 -3.09
N ILE A 69 -0.31 5.79 -3.64
CA ILE A 69 -0.62 4.59 -4.41
C ILE A 69 -0.59 4.95 -5.88
N GLU A 70 0.14 4.19 -6.68
CA GLU A 70 0.12 4.29 -8.13
C GLU A 70 -0.33 2.98 -8.74
N ASN A 71 -1.37 3.03 -9.57
CA ASN A 71 -1.84 1.90 -10.35
C ASN A 71 -1.19 1.94 -11.75
N ALA A 72 -0.03 1.32 -11.87
CA ALA A 72 0.69 1.13 -13.14
C ALA A 72 0.35 -0.21 -13.80
N THR A 73 -0.78 -0.85 -13.45
CA THR A 73 -1.15 -2.14 -14.04
C THR A 73 -1.62 -2.01 -15.49
N GLY A 74 -1.56 -3.12 -16.22
CA GLY A 74 -2.20 -3.36 -17.52
C GLY A 74 -3.57 -4.03 -17.36
N GLY A 75 -4.38 -4.04 -18.41
CA GLY A 75 -5.71 -4.69 -18.42
C GLY A 75 -6.82 -3.78 -17.90
N ALA A 76 -8.01 -3.89 -18.51
CA ALA A 76 -9.17 -3.02 -18.22
C ALA A 76 -9.92 -3.40 -16.93
N PHE A 77 -9.17 -3.64 -15.84
CA PHE A 77 -9.69 -4.10 -14.56
C PHE A 77 -9.43 -3.09 -13.45
N ALA A 78 -10.27 -3.13 -12.42
CA ALA A 78 -10.16 -2.23 -11.27
C ALA A 78 -9.21 -2.80 -10.22
N LEU A 79 -8.27 -1.97 -9.74
CA LEU A 79 -7.46 -2.24 -8.56
C LEU A 79 -8.09 -1.50 -7.38
N THR A 80 -8.59 -2.24 -6.39
CA THR A 80 -9.23 -1.65 -5.21
C THR A 80 -8.34 -1.80 -3.99
N VAL A 81 -7.92 -0.70 -3.40
CA VAL A 81 -7.15 -0.72 -2.14
C VAL A 81 -8.13 -0.65 -0.99
N LYS A 82 -8.13 -1.68 -0.14
CA LYS A 82 -9.07 -1.80 0.99
C LYS A 82 -8.39 -2.34 2.23
N LYS A 83 -9.00 -2.12 3.39
CA LYS A 83 -8.66 -2.86 4.60
C LYS A 83 -9.42 -4.19 4.61
N SER A 84 -8.93 -5.20 5.33
CA SER A 84 -9.66 -6.47 5.47
C SER A 84 -11.09 -6.23 6.00
N GLY A 85 -12.09 -6.65 5.22
CA GLY A 85 -13.52 -6.44 5.50
C GLY A 85 -14.06 -5.04 5.17
N GLY A 86 -13.25 -4.15 4.58
CA GLY A 86 -13.66 -2.81 4.13
C GLY A 86 -14.15 -2.77 2.68
N THR A 87 -14.75 -1.64 2.31
CA THR A 87 -15.13 -1.29 0.93
C THR A 87 -13.90 -0.84 0.14
N GLY A 88 -13.05 -0.01 0.75
CA GLY A 88 -11.85 0.55 0.12
C GLY A 88 -12.10 1.57 -1.00
N VAL A 89 -11.04 1.85 -1.74
CA VAL A 89 -11.00 2.82 -2.85
C VAL A 89 -10.47 2.14 -4.11
N ALA A 90 -11.24 2.22 -5.19
CA ALA A 90 -10.77 1.83 -6.51
C ALA A 90 -9.83 2.90 -7.07
N VAL A 91 -8.66 2.47 -7.55
CA VAL A 91 -7.68 3.31 -8.24
C VAL A 91 -7.71 2.94 -9.71
N THR A 92 -8.07 3.89 -10.55
CA THR A 92 -8.13 3.75 -12.00
C THR A 92 -6.73 3.46 -12.56
N GLN A 93 -6.67 2.67 -13.62
CA GLN A 93 -5.44 2.35 -14.32
C GLN A 93 -4.71 3.62 -14.80
N GLY A 94 -3.38 3.67 -14.64
CA GLY A 94 -2.54 4.80 -15.02
C GLY A 94 -2.75 6.05 -14.16
N LYS A 95 -3.40 5.89 -13.01
CA LYS A 95 -3.60 6.97 -12.03
C LYS A 95 -2.83 6.69 -10.76
N ARG A 96 -2.54 7.78 -10.05
CA ARG A 96 -2.03 7.76 -8.69
C ARG A 96 -2.94 8.55 -7.77
N VAL A 97 -3.05 8.11 -6.53
CA VAL A 97 -3.89 8.75 -5.53
C VAL A 97 -3.25 8.62 -4.16
N ARG A 98 -3.42 9.63 -3.32
CA ARG A 98 -3.03 9.54 -1.92
C ARG A 98 -4.17 8.90 -1.14
N LEU A 99 -3.91 7.72 -0.59
CA LEU A 99 -4.85 7.03 0.27
C LEU A 99 -4.37 7.11 1.71
N GLY A 100 -5.32 7.10 2.64
CA GLY A 100 -5.00 6.95 4.05
C GLY A 100 -5.99 6.02 4.73
N TYR A 101 -5.46 5.19 5.62
CA TYR A 101 -6.24 4.46 6.59
C TYR A 101 -6.16 5.16 7.94
N SER A 102 -7.31 5.23 8.62
CA SER A 102 -7.40 5.72 9.98
C SER A 102 -8.41 4.89 10.75
N THR A 103 -8.06 4.52 11.99
CA THR A 103 -8.96 3.81 12.91
C THR A 103 -10.27 4.55 13.16
N TYR A 104 -10.31 5.88 13.00
CA TYR A 104 -11.53 6.67 13.09
C TYR A 104 -12.47 6.47 11.89
N SER A 105 -11.93 6.24 10.70
CA SER A 105 -12.71 6.02 9.47
C SER A 105 -13.08 4.55 9.29
N GLY A 106 -12.35 3.62 9.93
CA GLY A 106 -12.57 2.18 9.84
C GLY A 106 -12.18 1.54 8.50
N ASP A 107 -11.86 2.34 7.49
CA ASP A 107 -11.58 1.93 6.12
C ASP A 107 -10.50 2.81 5.46
N VAL A 108 -10.04 2.39 4.29
CA VAL A 108 -9.16 3.15 3.40
C VAL A 108 -9.98 4.21 2.69
N VAL A 109 -9.52 5.45 2.72
CA VAL A 109 -10.19 6.59 2.07
C VAL A 109 -9.21 7.37 1.20
N ALA A 110 -9.71 7.93 0.11
CA ALA A 110 -8.94 8.82 -0.75
C ALA A 110 -8.82 10.19 -0.10
N TRP A 111 -7.59 10.65 0.10
CA TRP A 111 -7.31 11.98 0.66
C TRP A 111 -7.11 13.02 -0.44
N THR A 112 -6.90 12.58 -1.68
CA THR A 112 -6.80 13.41 -2.88
C THR A 112 -7.70 12.84 -3.96
N ALA A 113 -8.04 13.67 -4.95
CA ALA A 113 -8.54 13.14 -6.23
C ALA A 113 -7.45 12.31 -6.93
N GLU A 114 -7.87 11.48 -7.88
CA GLU A 114 -6.94 10.77 -8.75
C GLU A 114 -6.15 11.76 -9.62
N LEU A 115 -4.84 11.60 -9.60
CA LEU A 115 -3.92 12.36 -10.42
C LEU A 115 -3.46 11.47 -11.57
N THR A 116 -3.22 12.08 -12.72
CA THR A 116 -2.52 11.40 -13.81
C THR A 116 -1.11 11.04 -13.33
N ALA A 117 -0.74 9.77 -13.48
CA ALA A 117 0.59 9.27 -13.15
C ALA A 117 1.67 10.00 -13.98
#